data_AF-A0A8J2WHC3-F1
#
_entry.id   AF-A0A8J2WHC3-F1
#
_cell.length_a   1.000
_cell.length_b   1.000
_cell.length_c   1.000
_cell.angle_alpha   90.00
_cell.angle_beta   90.00
_cell.angle_gamma   90.00
#
_symmetry.space_group_name_H-M   'P 1'
#
loop_
_entity.id
_entity.type
_entity.pdbx_description
1 polymer ?
#
loop_
_entity_poly.entity_id
_entity_poly.type
_entity_poly.pdbx_seq_one_letter_code
_entity_poly.pdbx_strand_id
1 'polypeptide(L)'
;MKSAEELQQKLYFLLEQLQEMARKLPLQYQQRMPYELLSGLANCLLNETIFKIVEGLTEIQQVTEKQLLQQRLKLLHRHRAEKEALAKRSLDSISDLEKEQVANHPIELKQADMNLILQLDQLVADQQSTLEKAGVPGFYFTSNPQEIQVQMYLLEFIFKLGKESENYEKVWVENKMWIFGYGSLIWKVDFPYEKRVVGYIKGYVRRFWQASIDHRGVPGKPGRVVTLIPSNDPEDKVWGVAYKLPEDQVNEIKNRLDEREKRYQITLNVPFHFKQSAKESQVQVNFYVAPAFGPLFLGDTDVVAMAEQIKSARGPSGDNLEYLAKLWEFMRDEVGTDVEEDTHLTMFFNLVKQERVWGVAYQIGVQNVKQVSEYLDYREKDGYQRTVTLFHPHCNCTQETEQRTPFKLEFYLATSNNPFFTGQEPIDKIARQIVLASGPSGSNREYLYKLATAVRQLVMDDNLMDTITNGDPHLFELENLVRALEQAGDNHNAHDDMLE
;
A
#
# COMPACT_ATOMS: atom_id res chain seq x y z
N MET A 1 20.86 -23.24 16.17
CA MET A 1 20.80 -23.63 14.74
C MET A 1 19.55 -22.99 14.17
N LYS A 2 19.66 -22.23 13.07
CA LYS A 2 18.50 -21.64 12.39
C LYS A 2 17.56 -22.78 11.94
N SER A 3 16.24 -22.59 12.06
CA SER A 3 15.26 -23.61 11.65
C SER A 3 15.30 -23.81 10.12
N ALA A 4 14.87 -24.96 9.62
CA ALA A 4 14.82 -25.21 8.17
C ALA A 4 13.93 -24.18 7.45
N GLU A 5 12.88 -23.69 8.14
CA GLU A 5 11.96 -22.68 7.63
C GLU A 5 12.58 -21.27 7.61
N GLU A 6 13.35 -20.90 8.63
CA GLU A 6 14.12 -19.62 8.67
C GLU A 6 15.16 -19.55 7.55
N LEU A 7 15.86 -20.66 7.29
CA LEU A 7 16.82 -20.77 6.19
C LEU A 7 16.13 -20.63 4.83
N GLN A 8 14.95 -21.21 4.67
CA GLN A 8 14.16 -21.12 3.45
C GLN A 8 13.62 -19.70 3.21
N GLN A 9 13.17 -19.00 4.25
CA GLN A 9 12.73 -17.61 4.15
C GLN A 9 13.90 -16.67 3.79
N LYS A 10 15.06 -16.82 4.45
CA LYS A 10 16.27 -16.06 4.12
C LYS A 10 16.70 -16.33 2.68
N LEU A 11 16.59 -17.57 2.21
CA LEU A 11 16.89 -17.94 0.83
C LEU A 11 16.00 -17.22 -0.18
N TYR A 12 14.68 -17.18 0.05
CA TYR A 12 13.75 -16.47 -0.83
C TYR A 12 14.02 -14.97 -0.87
N PHE A 13 14.27 -14.36 0.29
CA PHE A 13 14.63 -12.95 0.39
C PHE A 13 15.90 -12.64 -0.41
N LEU A 14 16.99 -13.40 -0.18
CA LEU A 14 18.26 -13.21 -0.88
C LEU A 14 18.08 -13.37 -2.40
N LEU A 15 17.32 -14.37 -2.83
CA LEU A 15 17.05 -14.61 -4.25
C LEU A 15 16.26 -13.46 -4.89
N GLU A 16 15.24 -12.95 -4.22
CA GLU A 16 14.45 -11.81 -4.71
C GLU A 16 15.31 -10.56 -4.89
N GLN A 17 16.11 -10.22 -3.87
CA GLN A 17 17.02 -9.07 -3.94
C GLN A 17 18.05 -9.21 -5.05
N LEU A 18 18.64 -10.40 -5.21
CA LEU A 18 19.55 -10.71 -6.31
C LEU A 18 18.90 -10.52 -7.68
N GLN A 19 17.65 -10.97 -7.86
CA GLN A 19 16.92 -10.79 -9.10
C GLN A 19 16.58 -9.32 -9.38
N GLU A 20 16.22 -8.55 -8.35
CA GLU A 20 15.92 -7.13 -8.49
C GLU A 20 17.17 -6.34 -8.90
N MET A 21 18.30 -6.61 -8.24
CA MET A 21 19.58 -6.01 -8.60
C MET A 21 20.02 -6.39 -10.01
N ALA A 22 19.89 -7.67 -10.40
CA ALA A 22 20.18 -8.13 -11.76
C ALA A 22 19.30 -7.44 -12.81
N ARG A 23 18.01 -7.19 -12.50
CA ARG A 23 17.08 -6.47 -13.39
C ARG A 23 17.50 -5.03 -13.67
N LYS A 24 18.28 -4.40 -12.79
CA LYS A 24 18.76 -3.01 -12.96
C LYS A 24 20.02 -2.90 -13.83
N LEU A 25 20.65 -4.03 -14.19
CA LEU A 25 21.88 -4.05 -15.00
C LEU A 25 21.61 -3.79 -16.49
N PRO A 26 22.62 -3.31 -17.25
CA PRO A 26 22.55 -3.25 -18.71
C PRO A 26 22.26 -4.62 -19.33
N LEU A 27 21.48 -4.64 -20.42
CA LEU A 27 20.94 -5.85 -21.06
C LEU A 27 22.02 -6.91 -21.39
N GLN A 28 23.20 -6.45 -21.82
CA GLN A 28 24.33 -7.32 -22.17
C GLN A 28 24.89 -8.14 -20.99
N TYR A 29 24.66 -7.69 -19.75
CA TYR A 29 25.09 -8.39 -18.54
C TYR A 29 23.93 -9.17 -17.90
N GLN A 30 22.69 -8.69 -18.03
CA GLN A 30 21.49 -9.40 -17.60
C GLN A 30 21.41 -10.82 -18.15
N GLN A 31 21.67 -10.98 -19.46
CA GLN A 31 21.62 -12.28 -20.14
C GLN A 31 22.66 -13.28 -19.61
N ARG A 32 23.70 -12.79 -18.94
CA ARG A 32 24.78 -13.60 -18.34
C ARG A 32 24.51 -13.94 -16.87
N MET A 33 23.37 -13.53 -16.31
CA MET A 33 22.95 -13.84 -14.95
C MET A 33 21.62 -14.63 -14.93
N PRO A 34 21.63 -15.89 -15.38
CA PRO A 34 20.42 -16.72 -15.38
C PRO A 34 19.94 -16.99 -13.95
N TYR A 35 18.66 -17.35 -13.82
CA TYR A 35 18.03 -17.70 -12.55
C TYR A 35 18.83 -18.75 -11.76
N GLU A 36 19.37 -19.75 -12.45
CA GLU A 36 20.19 -20.82 -11.86
C GLU A 36 21.41 -20.27 -11.12
N LEU A 37 22.09 -19.27 -11.69
CA LEU A 37 23.23 -18.61 -11.06
C LEU A 37 22.80 -17.84 -9.81
N LEU A 38 21.73 -17.05 -9.90
CA LEU A 38 21.24 -16.24 -8.79
C LEU A 38 20.69 -17.12 -7.65
N SER A 39 20.02 -18.23 -7.97
CA SER A 39 19.56 -19.24 -7.02
C SER A 39 20.73 -19.94 -6.32
N GLY A 40 21.76 -20.34 -7.08
CA GLY A 40 22.97 -20.91 -6.51
C GLY A 40 23.64 -19.91 -5.56
N LEU A 41 23.75 -18.65 -5.98
CA LEU A 41 24.35 -17.60 -5.16
C LEU A 41 23.55 -17.33 -3.89
N ALA A 42 22.22 -17.26 -3.97
CA ALA A 42 21.34 -17.09 -2.81
C ALA A 42 21.53 -18.21 -1.78
N ASN A 43 21.65 -19.47 -2.23
CA ASN A 43 21.94 -20.61 -1.36
C ASN A 43 23.32 -20.49 -0.70
N CYS A 44 24.33 -20.07 -1.46
CA CYS A 44 25.69 -19.84 -0.95
C CYS A 44 25.69 -18.78 0.17
N LEU A 45 24.93 -17.70 -0.02
CA LEU A 45 24.83 -16.57 0.91
C LEU A 45 24.03 -16.87 2.20
N LEU A 46 23.41 -18.04 2.32
CA LEU A 46 22.93 -18.51 3.62
C LEU A 46 24.07 -18.74 4.61
N ASN A 47 25.27 -19.02 4.12
CA ASN A 47 26.47 -19.13 4.93
C ASN A 47 27.10 -17.74 5.15
N GLU A 48 26.98 -17.22 6.37
CA GLU A 48 27.52 -15.90 6.76
C GLU A 48 29.04 -15.76 6.53
N THR A 49 29.77 -16.88 6.41
CA THR A 49 31.21 -16.88 6.12
C THR A 49 31.51 -16.23 4.77
N ILE A 50 30.60 -16.31 3.80
CA ILE A 50 30.81 -15.73 2.47
C ILE A 50 30.89 -14.21 2.53
N PHE A 51 30.04 -13.57 3.34
CA PHE A 51 30.10 -12.12 3.54
C PHE A 51 31.45 -11.69 4.15
N LYS A 52 31.94 -12.46 5.13
CA LYS A 52 33.25 -12.21 5.75
C LYS A 52 34.43 -12.40 4.78
N ILE A 53 34.34 -13.38 3.87
CA ILE A 53 35.34 -13.57 2.83
C ILE A 53 35.38 -12.34 1.91
N VAL A 54 34.21 -11.87 1.43
CA VAL A 54 34.12 -10.70 0.55
C VAL A 54 34.60 -9.43 1.26
N GLU A 55 34.25 -9.26 2.53
CA GLU A 55 34.73 -8.15 3.36
C GLU A 55 36.27 -8.16 3.47
N GLY A 56 36.85 -9.31 3.84
CA GLY A 56 38.31 -9.47 3.93
C GLY A 56 39.03 -9.22 2.60
N LEU A 57 38.47 -9.70 1.48
CA LEU A 57 39.02 -9.43 0.14
C LEU A 57 38.97 -7.93 -0.21
N THR A 58 37.92 -7.24 0.24
CA THR A 58 37.77 -5.78 0.04
C THR A 58 38.81 -5.01 0.85
N GLU A 59 39.09 -5.41 2.10
CA GLU A 59 40.13 -4.80 2.92
C GLU A 59 41.53 -5.00 2.31
N ILE A 60 41.83 -6.23 1.86
CA ILE A 60 43.10 -6.55 1.19
C ILE A 60 43.27 -5.68 -0.06
N GLN A 61 42.20 -5.53 -0.85
CA GLN A 61 42.22 -4.67 -2.04
C GLN A 61 42.52 -3.21 -1.68
N GLN A 62 41.80 -2.64 -0.72
CA GLN A 62 41.99 -1.24 -0.32
C GLN A 62 43.41 -0.96 0.18
N VAL A 63 43.98 -1.87 0.98
CA VAL A 63 45.35 -1.76 1.48
C VAL A 63 46.35 -1.83 0.33
N THR A 64 46.16 -2.78 -0.59
CA THR A 64 47.04 -2.98 -1.75
C THR A 64 46.99 -1.78 -2.69
N GLU A 65 45.80 -1.32 -3.09
CA GLU A 65 45.63 -0.13 -3.94
C GLU A 65 46.29 1.12 -3.32
N LYS A 66 46.12 1.31 -2.00
CA LYS A 66 46.77 2.40 -1.27
C LYS A 66 48.29 2.30 -1.32
N GLN A 67 48.85 1.10 -1.16
CA GLN A 67 50.29 0.87 -1.27
C GLN A 67 50.80 1.16 -2.69
N LEU A 68 50.12 0.67 -3.72
CA LEU A 68 50.46 0.91 -5.13
C LEU A 68 50.41 2.40 -5.49
N LEU A 69 49.37 3.11 -5.04
CA LEU A 69 49.25 4.55 -5.22
C LEU A 69 50.42 5.30 -4.54
N GLN A 70 50.79 4.90 -3.33
CA GLN A 70 51.94 5.49 -2.64
C GLN A 70 53.26 5.23 -3.37
N GLN A 71 53.46 4.04 -3.96
CA GLN A 71 54.63 3.75 -4.78
C GLN A 71 54.70 4.68 -6.00
N ARG A 72 53.58 4.86 -6.70
CA ARG A 72 53.47 5.78 -7.84
C ARG A 72 53.75 7.23 -7.47
N LEU A 73 53.17 7.70 -6.36
CA LEU A 73 53.38 9.07 -5.88
C LEU A 73 54.84 9.32 -5.49
N LYS A 74 55.50 8.36 -4.81
CA LYS A 74 56.93 8.45 -4.49
C LYS A 74 57.78 8.63 -5.74
N LEU A 75 57.48 7.89 -6.80
CA LEU A 75 58.17 8.00 -8.09
C LEU A 75 57.98 9.40 -8.71
N LEU A 76 56.74 9.89 -8.75
CA LEU A 76 56.43 11.22 -9.29
C LEU A 76 57.10 12.35 -8.49
N HIS A 77 57.07 12.26 -7.15
CA HIS A 77 57.74 13.24 -6.29
C HIS A 77 59.25 13.23 -6.50
N ARG A 78 59.85 12.06 -6.67
CA ARG A 78 61.27 11.92 -7.01
C ARG A 78 61.60 12.58 -8.34
N HIS A 79 60.87 12.25 -9.41
CA HIS A 79 61.07 12.86 -10.74
C HIS A 79 60.91 14.38 -10.71
N ARG A 80 59.93 14.89 -9.95
CA ARG A 80 59.72 16.32 -9.77
C ARG A 80 60.89 17.00 -9.04
N ALA A 81 61.35 16.41 -7.94
CA ALA A 81 62.47 16.94 -7.17
C ALA A 81 63.77 16.96 -7.98
N GLU A 82 64.04 15.90 -8.76
CA GLU A 82 65.18 15.82 -9.67
C GLU A 82 65.13 16.91 -10.76
N LYS A 83 63.96 17.14 -11.36
CA LYS A 83 63.77 18.24 -12.35
C LYS A 83 63.96 19.62 -11.73
N GLU A 84 63.40 19.86 -10.54
CA GLU A 84 63.52 21.14 -9.83
C GLU A 84 64.97 21.40 -9.37
N ALA A 85 65.70 20.37 -8.97
CA ALA A 85 67.11 20.46 -8.62
C ALA A 85 67.99 20.79 -9.84
N LEU A 86 67.71 20.18 -10.99
CA LEU A 86 68.40 20.45 -12.24
C LEU A 86 68.15 21.90 -12.73
N ALA A 87 66.90 22.36 -12.62
CA ALA A 87 66.50 23.71 -13.04
C ALA A 87 67.14 24.83 -12.21
N LYS A 88 67.58 24.55 -10.97
CA LYS A 88 68.24 25.52 -10.09
C LYS A 88 69.76 25.64 -10.31
N ARG A 89 70.37 24.77 -11.13
CA ARG A 89 71.82 24.76 -11.39
C ARG A 89 72.17 25.51 -12.69
N SER A 90 73.36 26.09 -12.74
CA SER A 90 73.87 26.72 -13.97
C SER A 90 74.10 25.66 -15.06
N LEU A 91 73.75 25.97 -16.31
CA LEU A 91 73.81 25.05 -17.46
C LEU A 91 75.18 24.40 -17.66
N ASP A 92 76.27 25.10 -17.34
CA ASP A 92 77.65 24.62 -17.46
C ASP A 92 78.07 23.61 -16.36
N SER A 93 77.25 23.46 -15.32
CA SER A 93 77.55 22.61 -14.14
C SER A 93 76.75 21.29 -14.10
N ILE A 94 75.97 21.01 -15.14
CA ILE A 94 75.10 19.84 -15.26
C ILE A 94 75.80 18.80 -16.16
N SER A 95 76.08 17.62 -15.61
CA SER A 95 76.67 16.52 -16.37
C SER A 95 75.70 15.92 -17.39
N ASP A 96 76.23 15.32 -18.46
CA ASP A 96 75.40 14.67 -19.48
C ASP A 96 74.60 13.48 -18.91
N LEU A 97 75.15 12.79 -17.90
CA LEU A 97 74.47 11.75 -17.14
C LEU A 97 73.20 12.26 -16.44
N GLU A 98 73.25 13.44 -15.82
CA GLU A 98 72.08 14.04 -15.14
C GLU A 98 70.99 14.47 -16.14
N LYS A 99 71.37 14.92 -17.34
CA LYS A 99 70.42 15.25 -18.42
C LYS A 99 69.75 14.00 -18.97
N GLU A 100 70.52 12.94 -19.19
CA GLU A 100 70.02 11.64 -19.66
C GLU A 100 69.06 11.01 -18.64
N GLN A 101 69.39 11.12 -17.35
CA GLN A 101 68.56 10.59 -16.27
C GLN A 101 67.17 11.25 -16.20
N VAL A 102 67.09 12.58 -16.35
CA VAL A 102 65.81 13.31 -16.43
C VAL A 102 65.06 13.03 -17.72
N ALA A 103 65.77 12.84 -18.85
CA ALA A 103 65.16 12.47 -20.12
C ALA A 103 64.51 11.07 -20.09
N ASN A 104 65.03 10.17 -19.25
CA ASN A 104 64.52 8.81 -19.07
C ASN A 104 63.30 8.70 -18.13
N HIS A 105 62.95 9.76 -17.38
CA HIS A 105 61.78 9.76 -16.47
C HIS A 105 60.47 9.26 -17.10
N PRO A 106 60.07 9.65 -18.32
CA PRO A 106 58.83 9.16 -18.92
C PRO A 106 58.84 7.66 -19.19
N ILE A 107 60.00 7.10 -19.55
CA ILE A 107 60.17 5.66 -19.80
C ILE A 107 60.06 4.90 -18.48
N GLU A 108 60.76 5.37 -17.45
CA GLU A 108 60.70 4.79 -16.11
C GLU A 108 59.28 4.84 -15.54
N LEU A 109 58.58 5.97 -15.69
CA LEU A 109 57.19 6.11 -15.23
C LEU A 109 56.26 5.14 -15.94
N LYS A 110 56.40 5.00 -17.27
CA LYS A 110 55.59 4.05 -18.05
C LYS A 110 55.85 2.62 -17.61
N GLN A 111 57.10 2.25 -17.36
CA GLN A 111 57.46 0.90 -16.93
C GLN A 111 56.98 0.60 -15.50
N ALA A 112 57.04 1.59 -14.61
CA ALA A 112 56.44 1.50 -13.28
C ALA A 112 54.92 1.35 -13.35
N ASP A 113 54.21 2.18 -14.13
CA ASP A 113 52.76 2.11 -14.28
C ASP A 113 52.33 0.73 -14.85
N MET A 114 53.07 0.16 -15.81
CA MET A 114 52.82 -1.20 -16.31
C MET A 114 52.98 -2.26 -15.20
N ASN A 115 54.01 -2.16 -14.36
CA ASN A 115 54.21 -3.09 -13.24
C ASN A 115 53.09 -2.97 -12.20
N LEU A 116 52.58 -1.76 -11.95
CA LEU A 116 51.44 -1.55 -11.04
C LEU A 116 50.17 -2.19 -11.59
N ILE A 117 49.90 -2.05 -12.89
CA ILE A 117 48.75 -2.71 -13.55
C ILE A 117 48.85 -4.23 -13.42
N LEU A 118 50.03 -4.82 -13.66
CA LEU A 118 50.22 -6.27 -13.50
C LEU A 118 49.95 -6.76 -12.08
N GLN A 119 50.26 -5.95 -11.06
CA GLN A 119 49.94 -6.27 -9.67
C GLN A 119 48.43 -6.17 -9.39
N LEU A 120 47.73 -5.22 -10.01
CA LEU A 120 46.27 -5.13 -9.94
C LEU A 120 45.59 -6.30 -10.64
N ASP A 121 46.08 -6.70 -11.81
CA ASP A 121 45.57 -7.87 -12.53
C ASP A 121 45.76 -9.17 -11.72
N GLN A 122 46.91 -9.31 -11.06
CA GLN A 122 47.17 -10.43 -10.15
C GLN A 122 46.20 -10.42 -8.96
N LEU A 123 45.90 -9.25 -8.39
CA LEU A 123 44.93 -9.12 -7.30
C LEU A 123 43.53 -9.58 -7.73
N VAL A 124 43.08 -9.21 -8.93
CA VAL A 124 41.80 -9.68 -9.49
C VAL A 124 41.82 -11.20 -9.66
N ALA A 125 42.91 -11.76 -10.19
CA ALA A 125 43.05 -13.22 -10.34
C ALA A 125 43.01 -13.96 -8.99
N ASP A 126 43.65 -13.41 -7.97
CA ASP A 126 43.67 -13.98 -6.62
C ASP A 126 42.28 -13.92 -5.96
N GLN A 127 41.54 -12.83 -6.15
CA GLN A 127 40.14 -12.69 -5.70
C GLN A 127 39.23 -13.70 -6.39
N GLN A 128 39.32 -13.83 -7.72
CA GLN A 128 38.59 -14.83 -8.51
C GLN A 128 38.86 -16.25 -7.98
N SER A 129 40.14 -16.61 -7.82
CA SER A 129 40.53 -17.94 -7.34
C SER A 129 40.05 -18.20 -5.91
N THR A 130 40.06 -17.18 -5.05
CA THR A 130 39.60 -17.32 -3.66
C THR A 130 38.09 -17.58 -3.58
N LEU A 131 37.30 -16.84 -4.36
CA LEU A 131 35.83 -16.98 -4.39
C LEU A 131 35.40 -18.29 -5.08
N GLU A 132 36.11 -18.70 -6.13
CA GLU A 132 35.93 -20.00 -6.78
C GLU A 132 36.19 -21.15 -5.79
N LYS A 133 37.30 -21.10 -5.05
CA LYS A 133 37.64 -22.10 -4.01
C LYS A 133 36.66 -22.10 -2.84
N ALA A 134 36.08 -20.95 -2.51
CA ALA A 134 35.01 -20.83 -1.52
C ALA A 134 33.65 -21.35 -2.03
N GLY A 135 33.57 -21.76 -3.31
CA GLY A 135 32.37 -22.31 -3.92
C GLY A 135 31.30 -21.26 -4.22
N VAL A 136 31.68 -19.98 -4.37
CA VAL A 136 30.74 -18.90 -4.66
C VAL A 136 30.36 -18.95 -6.15
N PRO A 137 29.07 -19.16 -6.50
CA PRO A 137 28.66 -19.29 -7.89
C PRO A 137 28.93 -18.03 -8.72
N GLY A 138 29.39 -18.23 -9.95
CA GLY A 138 29.70 -17.15 -10.91
C GLY A 138 31.15 -16.68 -10.86
N PHE A 139 31.95 -17.15 -9.90
CA PHE A 139 33.37 -16.83 -9.80
C PHE A 139 34.24 -17.97 -10.32
N TYR A 140 35.15 -17.62 -11.22
CA TYR A 140 36.14 -18.48 -11.83
C TYR A 140 37.23 -17.60 -12.45
N PHE A 141 38.44 -18.13 -12.63
CA PHE A 141 39.51 -17.38 -13.30
C PHE A 141 39.12 -17.04 -14.75
N THR A 142 39.16 -15.75 -15.09
CA THR A 142 38.91 -15.28 -16.47
C THR A 142 39.60 -13.96 -16.74
N SER A 143 40.17 -13.84 -17.94
CA SER A 143 40.74 -12.60 -18.48
C SER A 143 39.79 -11.88 -19.44
N ASN A 144 38.56 -12.39 -19.62
CA ASN A 144 37.56 -11.76 -20.48
C ASN A 144 36.93 -10.53 -19.79
N PRO A 145 37.07 -9.31 -20.33
CA PRO A 145 36.55 -8.10 -19.68
C PRO A 145 35.06 -8.14 -19.39
N GLN A 146 34.26 -8.80 -20.24
CA GLN A 146 32.81 -8.91 -20.02
C GLN A 146 32.47 -9.84 -18.86
N GLU A 147 33.24 -10.90 -18.66
CA GLU A 147 33.03 -11.86 -17.56
C GLU A 147 33.53 -11.28 -16.24
N ILE A 148 34.67 -10.58 -16.27
CA ILE A 148 35.16 -9.82 -15.12
C ILE A 148 34.10 -8.81 -14.69
N GLN A 149 33.49 -8.08 -15.62
CA GLN A 149 32.43 -7.13 -15.28
C GLN A 149 31.19 -7.81 -14.64
N VAL A 150 30.80 -9.00 -15.12
CA VAL A 150 29.72 -9.78 -14.50
C VAL A 150 30.10 -10.17 -13.07
N GLN A 151 31.32 -10.66 -12.84
CA GLN A 151 31.82 -11.00 -11.51
C GLN A 151 31.88 -9.78 -10.58
N MET A 152 32.23 -8.60 -11.10
CA MET A 152 32.19 -7.34 -10.33
C MET A 152 30.77 -6.98 -9.90
N TYR A 153 29.77 -7.14 -10.76
CA TYR A 153 28.37 -6.93 -10.36
C TYR A 153 27.92 -7.94 -9.30
N LEU A 154 28.32 -9.21 -9.42
CA LEU A 154 28.03 -10.21 -8.38
C LEU A 154 28.68 -9.85 -7.05
N LEU A 155 29.92 -9.35 -7.04
CA LEU A 155 30.58 -8.83 -5.84
C LEU A 155 29.81 -7.67 -5.22
N GLU A 156 29.37 -6.71 -6.04
CA GLU A 156 28.58 -5.57 -5.57
C GLU A 156 27.26 -6.02 -4.92
N PHE A 157 26.61 -7.05 -5.49
CA PHE A 157 25.38 -7.61 -4.94
C PHE A 157 25.63 -8.24 -3.57
N ILE A 158 26.67 -9.08 -3.45
CA ILE A 158 27.05 -9.72 -2.19
C ILE A 158 27.36 -8.67 -1.12
N PHE A 159 28.10 -7.61 -1.50
CA PHE A 159 28.44 -6.53 -0.59
C PHE A 159 27.22 -5.74 -0.10
N LYS A 160 26.28 -5.40 -1.00
CA LYS A 160 25.03 -4.72 -0.62
C LYS A 160 24.20 -5.57 0.34
N LEU A 161 24.04 -6.86 0.01
CA LEU A 161 23.30 -7.80 0.84
C LEU A 161 23.96 -8.03 2.20
N GLY A 162 25.29 -8.00 2.30
CA GLY A 162 26.00 -8.08 3.57
C GLY A 162 25.65 -6.92 4.51
N LYS A 163 25.63 -5.69 3.99
CA LYS A 163 25.24 -4.50 4.77
C LYS A 163 23.76 -4.50 5.16
N GLU A 164 22.89 -4.97 4.27
CA GLU A 164 21.46 -5.08 4.54
C GLU A 164 21.15 -6.21 5.53
N SER A 165 21.91 -7.31 5.52
CA SER A 165 21.77 -8.42 6.48
C SER A 165 22.17 -8.01 7.90
N GLU A 166 23.17 -7.14 8.08
CA GLU A 166 23.50 -6.58 9.40
C GLU A 166 22.41 -5.64 9.94
N ASN A 167 21.79 -4.84 9.07
CA ASN A 167 20.62 -4.05 9.43
C ASN A 167 19.40 -4.94 9.69
N TYR A 168 19.26 -6.04 8.95
CA TYR A 168 18.18 -7.01 9.12
C TYR A 168 18.24 -7.67 10.50
N GLU A 169 19.40 -7.99 11.07
CA GLU A 169 19.49 -8.52 12.44
C GLU A 169 19.44 -7.42 13.53
N LYS A 170 19.98 -6.22 13.30
CA LYS A 170 19.92 -5.10 14.27
C LYS A 170 18.52 -4.50 14.45
N VAL A 171 17.72 -4.41 13.38
CA VAL A 171 16.40 -3.76 13.40
C VAL A 171 15.40 -4.45 14.34
N TRP A 172 15.53 -5.75 14.58
CA TRP A 172 14.60 -6.48 15.46
C TRP A 172 15.03 -6.56 16.93
N VAL A 173 16.25 -6.12 17.26
CA VAL A 173 16.85 -6.36 18.59
C VAL A 173 16.68 -5.16 19.54
N GLU A 174 16.43 -3.95 19.03
CA GLU A 174 16.32 -2.76 19.90
C GLU A 174 14.86 -2.43 20.29
N ASN A 175 14.48 -2.94 21.48
CA ASN A 175 13.38 -2.57 22.39
C ASN A 175 12.24 -1.64 21.89
N LYS A 176 11.01 -2.19 21.93
CA LYS A 176 9.66 -1.64 21.61
C LYS A 176 9.16 -1.99 20.20
N MET A 177 8.89 -3.28 19.97
CA MET A 177 8.29 -3.74 18.72
C MET A 177 6.79 -3.43 18.66
N TRP A 178 6.37 -2.76 17.60
CA TRP A 178 4.97 -2.53 17.27
C TRP A 178 4.60 -3.18 15.94
N ILE A 179 3.40 -3.78 15.87
CA ILE A 179 2.80 -4.32 14.65
C ILE A 179 1.63 -3.43 14.22
N PHE A 180 1.64 -2.97 12.98
CA PHE A 180 0.55 -2.20 12.40
C PHE A 180 -0.42 -3.09 11.61
N GLY A 181 -1.68 -3.09 12.03
CA GLY A 181 -2.80 -3.74 11.37
C GLY A 181 -3.58 -2.74 10.53
N TYR A 182 -3.62 -2.98 9.21
CA TYR A 182 -4.40 -2.20 8.25
C TYR A 182 -5.54 -3.01 7.59
N GLY A 183 -5.65 -4.30 7.90
CA GLY A 183 -6.66 -5.22 7.38
C GLY A 183 -7.30 -6.01 8.52
N SER A 184 -7.36 -7.34 8.41
CA SER A 184 -8.03 -8.19 9.42
C SER A 184 -7.48 -8.04 10.85
N LEU A 185 -6.21 -7.67 11.01
CA LEU A 185 -5.58 -7.41 12.31
C LEU A 185 -6.21 -6.23 13.07
N ILE A 186 -7.04 -5.42 12.43
CA ILE A 186 -7.81 -4.37 13.09
C ILE A 186 -8.81 -4.94 14.11
N TRP A 187 -9.48 -6.06 13.77
CA TRP A 187 -10.52 -6.66 14.62
C TRP A 187 -10.23 -8.12 15.03
N LYS A 188 -9.34 -8.83 14.32
CA LYS A 188 -9.00 -10.22 14.58
C LYS A 188 -7.51 -10.37 14.88
N VAL A 189 -7.19 -10.11 16.14
CA VAL A 189 -5.86 -10.32 16.73
C VAL A 189 -5.85 -11.67 17.42
N ASP A 190 -4.80 -12.45 17.18
CA ASP A 190 -4.66 -13.77 17.76
C ASP A 190 -3.36 -13.93 18.59
N PHE A 191 -2.63 -12.83 18.81
CA PHE A 191 -1.41 -12.78 19.62
C PHE A 191 -1.56 -11.84 20.83
N PRO A 192 -0.79 -12.04 21.91
CA PRO A 192 -0.78 -11.13 23.05
C PRO A 192 -0.12 -9.79 22.71
N TYR A 193 -0.63 -8.70 23.27
CA TYR A 193 -0.11 -7.34 23.10
C TYR A 193 -0.24 -6.55 24.40
N GLU A 194 0.65 -5.58 24.62
CA GLU A 194 0.66 -4.69 25.78
C GLU A 194 -0.22 -3.44 25.58
N LYS A 195 -0.24 -2.91 24.35
CA LYS A 195 -1.00 -1.70 23.99
C LYS A 195 -1.63 -1.84 22.61
N ARG A 196 -2.83 -1.29 22.44
CA ARG A 196 -3.55 -1.12 21.16
C ARG A 196 -3.79 0.37 20.96
N VAL A 197 -3.35 0.94 19.84
CA VAL A 197 -3.47 2.37 19.54
C VAL A 197 -3.98 2.58 18.13
N VAL A 198 -5.01 3.41 17.96
CA VAL A 198 -5.51 3.84 16.64
C VAL A 198 -4.67 5.00 16.10
N GLY A 199 -4.39 4.98 14.80
CA GLY A 199 -3.54 5.98 14.16
C GLY A 199 -3.31 5.65 12.69
N TYR A 200 -2.29 6.24 12.08
CA TYR A 200 -2.02 6.06 10.65
C TYR A 200 -0.53 6.00 10.32
N ILE A 201 -0.22 5.38 9.18
CA ILE A 201 1.09 5.50 8.50
C ILE A 201 0.95 6.40 7.27
N LYS A 202 2.07 6.90 6.75
CA LYS A 202 2.12 7.80 5.58
C LYS A 202 2.86 7.17 4.39
N GLY A 203 2.59 7.67 3.18
CA GLY A 203 3.27 7.27 1.94
C GLY A 203 2.77 5.95 1.35
N TYR A 204 1.60 5.49 1.78
CA TYR A 204 0.97 4.27 1.29
C TYR A 204 -0.51 4.52 1.00
N VAL A 205 -1.09 3.67 0.17
CA VAL A 205 -2.53 3.60 -0.04
C VAL A 205 -3.02 2.16 0.13
N ARG A 206 -4.22 2.01 0.69
CA ARG A 206 -4.87 0.70 0.90
C ARG A 206 -5.71 0.31 -0.32
N ARG A 207 -5.58 -0.93 -0.81
CA ARG A 207 -6.29 -1.41 -2.00
C ARG A 207 -6.76 -2.86 -1.88
N PHE A 208 -7.96 -3.18 -2.40
CA PHE A 208 -8.49 -4.56 -2.50
C PHE A 208 -7.88 -5.37 -3.67
N TRP A 209 -6.57 -5.28 -3.82
CA TRP A 209 -5.82 -5.84 -4.95
C TRP A 209 -5.22 -7.21 -4.66
N GLN A 210 -5.49 -7.78 -3.48
CA GLN A 210 -4.95 -9.08 -3.09
C GLN A 210 -6.02 -10.17 -3.16
N ALA A 211 -5.75 -11.24 -3.90
CA ALA A 211 -6.59 -12.44 -3.95
C ALA A 211 -6.51 -13.21 -2.62
N SER A 212 -7.67 -13.57 -2.08
CA SER A 212 -7.79 -14.51 -0.96
C SER A 212 -8.40 -15.82 -1.43
N ILE A 213 -7.61 -16.89 -1.38
CA ILE A 213 -8.02 -18.25 -1.82
C ILE A 213 -8.19 -19.23 -0.64
N ASP A 214 -7.93 -18.76 0.57
CA ASP A 214 -7.80 -19.56 1.80
C ASP A 214 -8.61 -18.98 2.97
N HIS A 215 -9.01 -17.71 2.90
CA HIS A 215 -9.79 -17.04 3.94
C HIS A 215 -11.16 -16.58 3.44
N ARG A 216 -11.19 -15.61 2.52
CA ARG A 216 -12.43 -14.96 2.04
C ARG A 216 -12.89 -15.44 0.67
N GLY A 217 -12.15 -16.37 0.08
CA GLY A 217 -12.54 -17.12 -1.11
C GLY A 217 -11.93 -18.51 -1.10
N VAL A 218 -11.95 -19.16 -2.26
CA VAL A 218 -11.41 -20.50 -2.49
C VAL A 218 -10.61 -20.54 -3.79
N PRO A 219 -9.73 -21.54 -4.03
CA PRO A 219 -9.07 -21.69 -5.32
C PRO A 219 -10.09 -21.76 -6.46
N GLY A 220 -9.87 -20.99 -7.54
CA GLY A 220 -10.79 -20.87 -8.69
C GLY A 220 -11.94 -19.88 -8.50
N LYS A 221 -12.30 -19.51 -7.27
CA LYS A 221 -13.23 -18.40 -6.94
C LYS A 221 -12.64 -17.55 -5.80
N PRO A 222 -11.55 -16.82 -6.07
CA PRO A 222 -10.86 -16.04 -5.05
C PRO A 222 -11.73 -14.88 -4.56
N GLY A 223 -11.62 -14.57 -3.27
CA GLY A 223 -12.05 -13.31 -2.71
C GLY A 223 -11.00 -12.22 -2.93
N ARG A 224 -11.30 -10.99 -2.48
CA ARG A 224 -10.39 -9.84 -2.42
C ARG A 224 -10.23 -9.34 -1.00
N VAL A 225 -8.99 -9.17 -0.58
CA VAL A 225 -8.60 -8.59 0.72
C VAL A 225 -7.66 -7.41 0.48
N VAL A 226 -7.47 -6.57 1.51
CA VAL A 226 -6.63 -5.38 1.35
C VAL A 226 -5.14 -5.68 1.39
N THR A 227 -4.37 -4.94 0.59
CA THR A 227 -2.92 -4.80 0.69
C THR A 227 -2.55 -3.31 0.67
N LEU A 228 -1.30 -3.00 0.97
CA LEU A 228 -0.74 -1.64 0.87
C LEU A 228 0.10 -1.50 -0.38
N ILE A 229 -0.03 -0.35 -1.05
CA ILE A 229 0.75 0.02 -2.22
C ILE A 229 1.49 1.32 -1.88
N PRO A 230 2.79 1.46 -2.20
CA PRO A 230 3.49 2.73 -2.07
C PRO A 230 2.74 3.82 -2.85
N SER A 231 2.52 4.97 -2.22
CA SER A 231 1.91 6.12 -2.89
C SER A 231 2.96 6.99 -3.55
N ASN A 232 2.56 7.69 -4.61
CA ASN A 232 3.35 8.79 -5.19
C ASN A 232 3.26 10.06 -4.33
N ASP A 233 2.24 10.17 -3.46
CA ASP A 233 2.13 11.25 -2.49
C ASP A 233 2.63 10.76 -1.11
N PRO A 234 3.74 11.30 -0.57
CA PRO A 234 4.24 10.91 0.74
C PRO A 234 3.30 11.29 1.89
N GLU A 235 2.32 12.17 1.67
CA GLU A 235 1.35 12.58 2.69
C GLU A 235 0.09 11.70 2.73
N ASP A 236 -0.10 10.80 1.76
CA ASP A 236 -1.21 9.85 1.76
C ASP A 236 -1.18 8.98 3.03
N LYS A 237 -2.33 8.89 3.70
CA LYS A 237 -2.45 8.21 4.98
C LYS A 237 -3.18 6.90 4.85
N VAL A 238 -2.74 5.91 5.64
CA VAL A 238 -3.48 4.68 5.88
C VAL A 238 -3.78 4.54 7.36
N TRP A 239 -5.05 4.64 7.71
CA TRP A 239 -5.56 4.54 9.07
C TRP A 239 -5.73 3.10 9.54
N GLY A 240 -5.15 2.72 10.67
CA GLY A 240 -5.25 1.38 11.23
C GLY A 240 -4.95 1.36 12.72
N VAL A 241 -4.43 0.23 13.18
CA VAL A 241 -4.16 -0.01 14.61
C VAL A 241 -2.72 -0.48 14.80
N ALA A 242 -1.99 0.15 15.71
CA ALA A 242 -0.68 -0.31 16.15
C ALA A 242 -0.81 -1.10 17.47
N TYR A 243 -0.18 -2.27 17.51
CA TYR A 243 -0.12 -3.15 18.67
C TYR A 243 1.31 -3.21 19.21
N LYS A 244 1.53 -2.81 20.47
CA LYS A 244 2.83 -2.96 21.14
C LYS A 244 2.95 -4.40 21.63
N LEU A 245 4.00 -5.11 21.21
CA LEU A 245 4.22 -6.50 21.63
C LEU A 245 4.94 -6.58 22.98
N PRO A 246 4.69 -7.63 23.81
CA PRO A 246 5.46 -7.90 25.01
C PRO A 246 6.89 -8.29 24.65
N GLU A 247 7.88 -7.65 25.27
CA GLU A 247 9.32 -7.81 24.93
C GLU A 247 9.79 -9.27 25.03
N ASP A 248 9.26 -10.04 25.96
CA ASP A 248 9.58 -11.44 26.21
C ASP A 248 8.98 -12.42 25.19
N GLN A 249 7.98 -11.99 24.42
CA GLN A 249 7.21 -12.84 23.50
C GLN A 249 7.33 -12.44 22.04
N VAL A 250 8.12 -11.40 21.73
CA VAL A 250 8.30 -10.87 20.37
C VAL A 250 8.63 -11.97 19.35
N ASN A 251 9.58 -12.84 19.67
CA ASN A 251 10.03 -13.88 18.73
C ASN A 251 8.95 -14.94 18.46
N GLU A 252 8.20 -15.35 19.48
CA GLU A 252 7.12 -16.33 19.33
C GLU A 252 5.96 -15.76 18.51
N ILE A 253 5.55 -14.53 18.83
CA ILE A 253 4.49 -13.82 18.12
C ILE A 253 4.88 -13.60 16.66
N LYS A 254 6.14 -13.23 16.41
CA LYS A 254 6.69 -13.08 15.05
C LYS A 254 6.59 -14.39 14.27
N ASN A 255 7.10 -15.49 14.82
CA ASN A 255 7.05 -16.78 14.12
C ASN A 255 5.61 -17.17 13.77
N ARG A 256 4.67 -16.96 14.69
CA ARG A 256 3.26 -17.24 14.45
C ARG A 256 2.62 -16.32 13.41
N LEU A 257 2.96 -15.02 13.42
CA LEU A 257 2.50 -14.08 12.39
C LEU A 257 3.11 -14.42 11.03
N ASP A 258 4.39 -14.76 10.98
CA ASP A 258 5.07 -15.22 9.77
C ASP A 258 4.44 -16.51 9.23
N GLU A 259 3.98 -17.41 10.12
CA GLU A 259 3.25 -18.62 9.73
C GLU A 259 1.85 -18.33 9.17
N ARG A 260 1.14 -17.40 9.78
CA ARG A 260 -0.20 -16.97 9.36
C ARG A 260 -0.14 -16.19 8.05
N GLU A 261 0.89 -15.39 7.87
CA GLU A 261 1.08 -14.43 6.79
C GLU A 261 2.16 -14.90 5.78
N LYS A 262 2.45 -16.22 5.70
CA LYS A 262 3.51 -16.88 4.87
C LYS A 262 3.62 -16.42 3.40
N ARG A 263 2.60 -15.73 2.89
CA ARG A 263 2.49 -15.25 1.49
C ARG A 263 2.77 -13.74 1.34
N TYR A 264 3.05 -13.04 2.43
CA TYR A 264 3.22 -11.59 2.48
C TYR A 264 4.66 -11.21 2.85
N GLN A 265 5.16 -10.15 2.25
CA GLN A 265 6.45 -9.53 2.59
C GLN A 265 6.29 -8.70 3.87
N ILE A 266 7.37 -8.51 4.63
CA ILE A 266 7.34 -7.65 5.82
C ILE A 266 8.03 -6.34 5.48
N THR A 267 7.34 -5.23 5.70
CA THR A 267 7.92 -3.89 5.69
C THR A 267 8.26 -3.47 7.11
N LEU A 268 9.49 -2.98 7.32
CA LEU A 268 10.05 -2.69 8.63
C LEU A 268 10.19 -1.19 8.87
N ASN A 269 9.99 -0.79 10.14
CA ASN A 269 10.29 0.54 10.67
C ASN A 269 9.65 1.71 9.92
N VAL A 270 8.32 1.69 9.82
CA VAL A 270 7.56 2.82 9.27
C VAL A 270 7.05 3.73 10.40
N PRO A 271 7.17 5.06 10.26
CA PRO A 271 6.46 6.06 11.06
C PRO A 271 4.96 5.79 11.25
N PHE A 272 4.53 5.57 12.49
CA PHE A 272 3.12 5.53 12.87
C PHE A 272 2.74 6.72 13.76
N HIS A 273 1.69 7.43 13.35
CA HIS A 273 1.17 8.63 13.98
C HIS A 273 -0.10 8.31 14.76
N PHE A 274 -0.14 8.64 16.05
CA PHE A 274 -1.27 8.32 16.92
C PHE A 274 -2.46 9.25 16.63
N LYS A 275 -3.70 8.72 16.72
CA LYS A 275 -4.91 9.53 16.56
C LYS A 275 -5.11 10.54 17.72
N GLN A 276 -4.85 10.12 18.96
CA GLN A 276 -5.10 10.91 20.17
C GLN A 276 -3.79 11.24 20.91
N SER A 277 -3.46 12.54 20.94
CA SER A 277 -2.58 13.27 21.88
C SER A 277 -1.14 13.60 21.49
N ALA A 278 -0.79 14.86 21.81
CA ALA A 278 0.36 15.65 21.39
C ALA A 278 1.66 15.43 22.20
N LYS A 279 1.85 14.28 22.87
CA LYS A 279 3.03 14.04 23.74
C LYS A 279 3.85 12.78 23.44
N GLU A 280 3.34 11.82 22.69
CA GLU A 280 4.13 10.74 22.08
C GLU A 280 3.91 10.83 20.57
N SER A 281 4.76 11.58 19.87
CA SER A 281 4.46 12.07 18.52
C SER A 281 4.59 11.03 17.41
N GLN A 282 5.17 9.86 17.68
CA GLN A 282 5.30 8.78 16.69
C GLN A 282 5.90 7.52 17.34
N VAL A 283 5.60 6.35 16.79
CA VAL A 283 6.41 5.13 17.01
C VAL A 283 6.81 4.51 15.67
N GLN A 284 7.78 3.61 15.68
CA GLN A 284 8.11 2.80 14.51
C GLN A 284 7.28 1.51 14.56
N VAL A 285 6.62 1.18 13.45
CA VAL A 285 5.81 -0.03 13.31
C VAL A 285 6.33 -0.91 12.19
N ASN A 286 6.08 -2.21 12.32
CA ASN A 286 6.27 -3.18 11.26
C ASN A 286 4.90 -3.65 10.76
N PHE A 287 4.78 -3.98 9.48
CA PHE A 287 3.55 -4.55 8.93
C PHE A 287 3.84 -5.54 7.81
N TYR A 288 2.91 -6.47 7.62
CA TYR A 288 2.93 -7.45 6.54
C TYR A 288 2.22 -6.87 5.34
N VAL A 289 2.86 -6.81 4.17
CA VAL A 289 2.32 -6.32 2.91
C VAL A 289 2.41 -7.41 1.84
N ALA A 290 1.39 -7.53 0.99
CA ALA A 290 1.49 -8.47 -0.10
C ALA A 290 2.44 -7.98 -1.19
N PRO A 291 3.24 -8.87 -1.80
CA PRO A 291 4.01 -8.51 -2.99
C PRO A 291 3.09 -7.91 -4.06
N ALA A 292 3.50 -6.80 -4.67
CA ALA A 292 2.77 -6.16 -5.77
C ALA A 292 2.94 -6.91 -7.11
N PHE A 293 3.19 -8.22 -7.06
CA PHE A 293 3.44 -9.09 -8.21
C PHE A 293 3.07 -10.54 -7.86
N GLY A 294 2.98 -11.38 -8.89
CA GLY A 294 2.66 -12.80 -8.75
C GLY A 294 1.17 -13.12 -8.81
N PRO A 295 0.79 -14.41 -8.69
CA PRO A 295 -0.53 -14.90 -9.06
C PRO A 295 -1.66 -14.47 -8.13
N LEU A 296 -1.33 -13.98 -6.93
CA LEU A 296 -2.31 -13.51 -5.95
C LEU A 296 -2.46 -11.98 -5.98
N PHE A 297 -1.59 -11.26 -6.67
CA PHE A 297 -1.76 -9.83 -6.89
C PHE A 297 -2.69 -9.61 -8.08
N LEU A 298 -3.91 -9.18 -7.81
CA LEU A 298 -4.94 -8.94 -8.83
C LEU A 298 -4.80 -7.56 -9.47
N GLY A 299 -4.11 -6.63 -8.80
CA GLY A 299 -3.90 -5.27 -9.29
C GLY A 299 -5.18 -4.45 -9.44
N ASP A 300 -5.02 -3.30 -10.09
CA ASP A 300 -6.11 -2.39 -10.40
C ASP A 300 -7.02 -2.97 -11.50
N THR A 301 -8.33 -2.88 -11.29
CA THR A 301 -9.34 -3.35 -12.24
C THR A 301 -10.63 -2.58 -12.05
N ASP A 302 -11.63 -2.86 -12.87
CA ASP A 302 -12.95 -2.23 -12.75
C ASP A 302 -13.52 -2.43 -11.34
N VAL A 303 -13.75 -1.31 -10.67
CA VAL A 303 -14.27 -1.22 -9.29
C VAL A 303 -15.64 -1.90 -9.14
N VAL A 304 -16.47 -1.90 -10.18
CA VAL A 304 -17.77 -2.59 -10.17
C VAL A 304 -17.56 -4.10 -10.19
N ALA A 305 -16.76 -4.63 -11.12
CA ALA A 305 -16.39 -6.04 -11.13
C ALA A 305 -15.72 -6.48 -9.82
N MET A 306 -14.88 -5.61 -9.24
CA MET A 306 -14.22 -5.85 -7.95
C MET A 306 -15.23 -5.94 -6.80
N ALA A 307 -16.25 -5.07 -6.78
CA ALA A 307 -17.34 -5.09 -5.81
C ALA A 307 -18.23 -6.33 -5.98
N GLU A 308 -18.54 -6.73 -7.21
CA GLU A 308 -19.27 -7.98 -7.51
C GLU A 308 -18.51 -9.22 -7.03
N GLN A 309 -17.19 -9.24 -7.21
CA GLN A 309 -16.33 -10.32 -6.69
C GLN A 309 -16.38 -10.37 -5.16
N ILE A 310 -16.25 -9.23 -4.47
CA ILE A 310 -16.36 -9.17 -3.00
C ILE A 310 -17.75 -9.62 -2.53
N LYS A 311 -18.82 -9.27 -3.25
CA LYS A 311 -20.19 -9.65 -2.89
C LYS A 311 -20.47 -11.14 -3.04
N SER A 312 -19.84 -11.79 -4.03
CA SER A 312 -20.09 -13.19 -4.38
C SER A 312 -19.10 -14.18 -3.76
N ALA A 313 -17.93 -13.73 -3.31
CA ALA A 313 -16.90 -14.58 -2.74
C ALA A 313 -17.16 -14.95 -1.27
N ARG A 314 -16.92 -16.23 -0.96
CA ARG A 314 -16.95 -16.80 0.39
C ARG A 314 -15.82 -17.80 0.54
N GLY A 315 -15.17 -17.78 1.69
CA GLY A 315 -14.12 -18.75 2.03
C GLY A 315 -14.26 -19.31 3.44
N PRO A 316 -13.27 -20.09 3.90
CA PRO A 316 -13.28 -20.73 5.23
C PRO A 316 -13.42 -19.76 6.41
N SER A 317 -13.00 -18.50 6.23
CA SER A 317 -13.08 -17.45 7.26
C SER A 317 -14.34 -16.59 7.18
N GLY A 318 -15.31 -16.97 6.34
CA GLY A 318 -16.59 -16.28 6.18
C GLY A 318 -16.75 -15.59 4.83
N ASP A 319 -17.82 -14.80 4.71
CA ASP A 319 -18.13 -14.04 3.49
C ASP A 319 -17.12 -12.93 3.27
N ASN A 320 -16.77 -12.65 2.02
CA ASN A 320 -15.86 -11.54 1.74
C ASN A 320 -16.54 -10.18 2.00
N LEU A 321 -17.87 -10.11 1.86
CA LEU A 321 -18.67 -8.94 2.23
C LEU A 321 -18.52 -8.59 3.72
N GLU A 322 -18.50 -9.60 4.60
CA GLU A 322 -18.30 -9.41 6.04
C GLU A 322 -16.91 -8.80 6.35
N TYR A 323 -15.88 -9.16 5.57
CA TYR A 323 -14.55 -8.56 5.71
C TYR A 323 -14.56 -7.07 5.40
N LEU A 324 -15.24 -6.66 4.32
CA LEU A 324 -15.39 -5.26 3.95
C LEU A 324 -16.20 -4.50 5.01
N ALA A 325 -17.30 -5.08 5.49
CA ALA A 325 -18.16 -4.47 6.51
C ALA A 325 -17.39 -4.20 7.81
N LYS A 326 -16.64 -5.17 8.32
CA LYS A 326 -15.81 -5.00 9.53
C LYS A 326 -14.72 -3.95 9.38
N LEU A 327 -14.10 -3.90 8.21
CA LEU A 327 -13.10 -2.86 7.92
C LEU A 327 -13.75 -1.47 7.89
N TRP A 328 -14.95 -1.36 7.32
CA TRP A 328 -15.70 -0.11 7.28
C TRP A 328 -16.19 0.34 8.65
N GLU A 329 -16.75 -0.56 9.46
CA GLU A 329 -17.18 -0.29 10.83
C GLU A 329 -16.04 0.32 11.65
N PHE A 330 -14.83 -0.26 11.57
CA PHE A 330 -13.65 0.33 12.20
C PHE A 330 -13.38 1.76 11.72
N MET A 331 -13.39 2.00 10.41
CA MET A 331 -13.10 3.33 9.89
C MET A 331 -14.15 4.35 10.33
N ARG A 332 -15.43 4.00 10.29
CA ARG A 332 -16.51 4.88 10.76
C ARG A 332 -16.39 5.17 12.26
N ASP A 333 -16.22 4.14 13.08
CA ASP A 333 -16.35 4.25 14.54
C ASP A 333 -15.07 4.73 15.22
N GLU A 334 -13.90 4.29 14.73
CA GLU A 334 -12.60 4.56 15.36
C GLU A 334 -11.80 5.64 14.63
N VAL A 335 -12.02 5.87 13.32
CA VAL A 335 -11.37 6.94 12.54
C VAL A 335 -12.28 8.18 12.44
N GLY A 336 -13.59 8.03 12.24
CA GLY A 336 -14.54 9.13 12.23
C GLY A 336 -14.48 9.93 10.92
N THR A 337 -14.50 11.27 10.99
CA THR A 337 -14.56 12.15 9.81
C THR A 337 -13.38 11.98 8.85
N ASP A 338 -12.22 11.54 9.35
CA ASP A 338 -11.02 11.33 8.53
C ASP A 338 -11.13 10.09 7.61
N VAL A 339 -12.23 9.32 7.68
CA VAL A 339 -12.49 8.19 6.78
C VAL A 339 -12.55 8.59 5.31
N GLU A 340 -12.97 9.83 5.02
CA GLU A 340 -13.07 10.36 3.66
C GLU A 340 -11.72 10.43 2.95
N GLU A 341 -10.60 10.42 3.70
CA GLU A 341 -9.25 10.35 3.14
C GLU A 341 -8.98 8.99 2.46
N ASP A 342 -9.60 7.88 2.90
CA ASP A 342 -9.55 6.57 2.23
C ASP A 342 -10.64 6.48 1.15
N THR A 343 -10.41 7.22 0.07
CA THR A 343 -11.33 7.34 -1.08
C THR A 343 -11.69 5.99 -1.70
N HIS A 344 -10.75 5.05 -1.74
CA HIS A 344 -10.96 3.72 -2.30
C HIS A 344 -11.92 2.90 -1.43
N LEU A 345 -11.67 2.83 -0.12
CA LEU A 345 -12.54 2.07 0.78
C LEU A 345 -13.96 2.68 0.83
N THR A 346 -14.06 4.01 0.86
CA THR A 346 -15.34 4.74 0.80
C THR A 346 -16.11 4.42 -0.48
N MET A 347 -15.43 4.43 -1.63
CA MET A 347 -16.02 4.05 -2.91
C MET A 347 -16.54 2.60 -2.91
N PHE A 348 -15.74 1.64 -2.40
CA PHE A 348 -16.15 0.24 -2.31
C PHE A 348 -17.34 0.04 -1.40
N PHE A 349 -17.35 0.69 -0.24
CA PHE A 349 -18.48 0.62 0.67
C PHE A 349 -19.75 1.15 0.00
N ASN A 350 -19.69 2.31 -0.68
CA ASN A 350 -20.84 2.87 -1.39
C ASN A 350 -21.34 1.96 -2.53
N LEU A 351 -20.43 1.35 -3.29
CA LEU A 351 -20.77 0.42 -4.37
C LEU A 351 -21.38 -0.89 -3.85
N VAL A 352 -20.82 -1.45 -2.77
CA VAL A 352 -21.22 -2.75 -2.22
C VAL A 352 -22.46 -2.63 -1.34
N LYS A 353 -22.64 -1.52 -0.62
CA LYS A 353 -23.82 -1.22 0.19
C LYS A 353 -25.09 -1.11 -0.66
N GLN A 354 -24.98 -0.94 -1.98
CA GLN A 354 -26.11 -0.69 -2.89
C GLN A 354 -27.13 0.20 -2.21
N GLU A 355 -26.82 1.49 -2.07
CA GLU A 355 -27.83 2.44 -1.62
C GLU A 355 -28.97 2.41 -2.65
N ARG A 356 -30.06 1.74 -2.27
CA ARG A 356 -31.27 1.62 -3.06
C ARG A 356 -32.23 2.65 -2.52
N VAL A 357 -32.89 3.36 -3.42
CA VAL A 357 -34.04 4.19 -3.08
C VAL A 357 -35.29 3.47 -3.57
N TRP A 358 -36.28 3.35 -2.69
CA TRP A 358 -37.56 2.76 -3.04
C TRP A 358 -38.46 3.80 -3.69
N GLY A 359 -39.16 3.41 -4.75
CA GLY A 359 -40.04 4.30 -5.48
C GLY A 359 -41.04 3.52 -6.33
N VAL A 360 -41.97 4.25 -6.94
CA VAL A 360 -43.02 3.69 -7.78
C VAL A 360 -42.80 4.13 -9.21
N ALA A 361 -42.74 3.18 -10.14
CA ALA A 361 -42.73 3.44 -11.56
C ALA A 361 -44.17 3.45 -12.10
N TYR A 362 -44.53 4.47 -12.88
CA TYR A 362 -45.84 4.59 -13.51
C TYR A 362 -45.70 4.41 -15.03
N GLN A 363 -46.47 3.48 -15.59
CA GLN A 363 -46.56 3.34 -17.05
C GLN A 363 -47.58 4.33 -17.60
N ILE A 364 -47.13 5.25 -18.44
CA ILE A 364 -47.99 6.23 -19.11
C ILE A 364 -48.46 5.63 -20.44
N GLY A 365 -49.78 5.63 -20.68
CA GLY A 365 -50.34 5.22 -21.97
C GLY A 365 -49.78 6.09 -23.10
N VAL A 366 -49.41 5.47 -24.23
CA VAL A 366 -48.69 6.13 -25.35
C VAL A 366 -49.39 7.42 -25.81
N GLN A 367 -50.72 7.43 -25.84
CA GLN A 367 -51.56 8.57 -26.20
C GLN A 367 -51.45 9.78 -25.24
N ASN A 368 -51.05 9.56 -23.99
CA ASN A 368 -51.00 10.55 -22.94
C ASN A 368 -49.58 11.04 -22.64
N VAL A 369 -48.54 10.43 -23.23
CA VAL A 369 -47.13 10.73 -22.92
C VAL A 369 -46.85 12.22 -23.05
N LYS A 370 -47.22 12.84 -24.17
CA LYS A 370 -46.95 14.26 -24.42
C LYS A 370 -47.60 15.16 -23.36
N GLN A 371 -48.89 14.93 -23.06
CA GLN A 371 -49.63 15.74 -22.09
C GLN A 371 -49.06 15.58 -20.68
N VAL A 372 -48.73 14.36 -20.26
CA VAL A 372 -48.19 14.08 -18.93
C VAL A 372 -46.77 14.64 -18.80
N SER A 373 -45.92 14.49 -19.82
CA SER A 373 -44.57 15.07 -19.82
C SER A 373 -44.60 16.60 -19.72
N GLU A 374 -45.45 17.28 -20.50
CA GLU A 374 -45.57 18.75 -20.43
C GLU A 374 -46.04 19.23 -19.05
N TYR A 375 -46.97 18.51 -18.43
CA TYR A 375 -47.45 18.81 -17.08
C TYR A 375 -46.34 18.60 -16.02
N LEU A 376 -45.63 17.47 -16.06
CA LEU A 376 -44.55 17.17 -15.12
C LEU A 376 -43.36 18.12 -15.31
N ASP A 377 -43.01 18.46 -16.55
CA ASP A 377 -41.97 19.45 -16.85
C ASP A 377 -42.32 20.82 -16.24
N TYR A 378 -43.58 21.24 -16.28
CA TYR A 378 -44.00 22.49 -15.63
C TYR A 378 -44.00 22.40 -14.10
N ARG A 379 -44.38 21.25 -13.54
CA ARG A 379 -44.44 21.04 -12.09
C ARG A 379 -43.05 21.01 -11.45
N GLU A 380 -42.08 20.38 -12.12
CA GLU A 380 -40.74 20.11 -11.60
C GLU A 380 -39.69 21.13 -12.06
N LYS A 381 -40.10 22.17 -12.80
CA LYS A 381 -39.25 23.21 -13.42
C LYS A 381 -38.33 23.94 -12.43
N ASP A 382 -38.69 24.01 -11.15
CA ASP A 382 -37.97 24.74 -10.12
C ASP A 382 -36.86 23.88 -9.48
N GLY A 383 -35.99 23.33 -10.34
CA GLY A 383 -34.71 22.77 -9.93
C GLY A 383 -34.49 21.27 -10.13
N TYR A 384 -35.43 20.57 -10.78
CA TYR A 384 -35.23 19.17 -11.16
C TYR A 384 -35.00 19.04 -12.67
N GLN A 385 -34.12 18.13 -13.06
CA GLN A 385 -33.86 17.78 -14.46
C GLN A 385 -34.33 16.35 -14.76
N ARG A 386 -34.82 16.10 -15.97
CA ARG A 386 -35.12 14.72 -16.39
C ARG A 386 -33.83 13.91 -16.56
N THR A 387 -33.85 12.69 -16.07
CA THR A 387 -32.76 11.72 -16.17
C THR A 387 -33.33 10.34 -16.39
N VAL A 388 -32.56 9.46 -17.02
CA VAL A 388 -32.94 8.06 -17.26
C VAL A 388 -32.04 7.14 -16.44
N THR A 389 -32.64 6.18 -15.75
CA THR A 389 -31.92 5.12 -15.04
C THR A 389 -32.55 3.76 -15.29
N LEU A 390 -31.92 2.70 -14.79
CA LEU A 390 -32.48 1.35 -14.80
C LEU A 390 -33.32 1.16 -13.53
N PHE A 391 -34.63 0.96 -13.69
CA PHE A 391 -35.53 0.61 -12.60
C PHE A 391 -35.54 -0.90 -12.40
N HIS A 392 -35.49 -1.34 -11.14
CA HIS A 392 -35.49 -2.74 -10.75
C HIS A 392 -36.83 -3.09 -10.07
N PRO A 393 -37.75 -3.79 -10.77
CA PRO A 393 -39.04 -4.15 -10.20
C PRO A 393 -38.89 -5.04 -8.96
N HIS A 394 -39.67 -4.74 -7.93
CA HIS A 394 -39.72 -5.55 -6.72
C HIS A 394 -40.47 -6.87 -6.99
N CYS A 395 -40.01 -7.97 -6.38
CA CYS A 395 -40.44 -9.34 -6.68
C CYS A 395 -41.93 -9.62 -6.43
N ASN A 396 -42.57 -8.84 -5.55
CA ASN A 396 -43.99 -8.98 -5.21
C ASN A 396 -44.95 -8.08 -6.02
N CYS A 397 -44.44 -7.22 -6.91
CA CYS A 397 -45.29 -6.26 -7.62
C CYS A 397 -46.09 -6.85 -8.80
N THR A 398 -45.74 -8.03 -9.34
CA THR A 398 -46.36 -8.54 -10.57
C THR A 398 -46.48 -10.08 -10.62
N GLN A 399 -47.69 -10.57 -10.97
CA GLN A 399 -47.98 -11.99 -11.24
C GLN A 399 -47.45 -12.45 -12.61
N GLU A 400 -47.04 -11.53 -13.48
CA GLU A 400 -46.52 -11.82 -14.82
C GLU A 400 -44.99 -11.79 -14.85
N THR A 401 -44.40 -12.87 -15.35
CA THR A 401 -42.95 -13.10 -15.42
C THR A 401 -42.18 -12.12 -16.33
N GLU A 402 -42.84 -11.45 -17.26
CA GLU A 402 -42.20 -10.52 -18.22
C GLU A 402 -41.84 -9.16 -17.59
N GLN A 403 -42.55 -8.72 -16.54
CA GLN A 403 -42.32 -7.42 -15.87
C GLN A 403 -41.31 -7.47 -14.73
N ARG A 404 -40.56 -8.57 -14.59
CA ARG A 404 -39.52 -8.74 -13.55
C ARG A 404 -38.12 -8.37 -14.04
N THR A 405 -37.99 -8.00 -15.31
CA THR A 405 -36.71 -7.58 -15.88
C THR A 405 -36.49 -6.09 -15.62
N PRO A 406 -35.26 -5.66 -15.26
CA PRO A 406 -34.96 -4.25 -15.13
C PRO A 406 -35.23 -3.49 -16.43
N PHE A 407 -35.84 -2.30 -16.34
CA PHE A 407 -36.21 -1.50 -17.51
C PHE A 407 -35.81 -0.04 -17.35
N LYS A 408 -35.62 0.67 -18.47
CA LYS A 408 -35.26 2.10 -18.46
C LYS A 408 -36.46 2.92 -17.97
N LEU A 409 -36.24 3.75 -16.97
CA LEU A 409 -37.21 4.66 -16.37
C LEU A 409 -36.69 6.10 -16.48
N GLU A 410 -37.55 7.01 -16.91
CA GLU A 410 -37.30 8.46 -16.84
C GLU A 410 -37.86 9.02 -15.53
N PHE A 411 -37.07 9.84 -14.84
CA PHE A 411 -37.44 10.48 -13.58
C PHE A 411 -36.81 11.87 -13.45
N TYR A 412 -37.30 12.66 -12.48
CA TYR A 412 -36.82 14.01 -12.21
C TYR A 412 -35.84 14.00 -11.03
N LEU A 413 -34.64 14.53 -11.23
CA LEU A 413 -33.55 14.56 -10.25
C LEU A 413 -33.08 15.99 -9.99
N ALA A 414 -33.00 16.38 -8.73
CA ALA A 414 -32.31 17.62 -8.34
C ALA A 414 -30.80 17.35 -8.34
N THR A 415 -30.04 18.12 -9.12
CA THR A 415 -28.57 18.02 -9.14
C THR A 415 -27.94 19.06 -8.21
N SER A 416 -26.64 18.89 -7.93
CA SER A 416 -25.84 19.85 -7.16
C SER A 416 -25.77 21.25 -7.78
N ASN A 417 -26.17 21.41 -9.05
CA ASN A 417 -26.22 22.69 -9.73
C ASN A 417 -27.55 23.45 -9.49
N ASN A 418 -28.53 22.83 -8.84
CA ASN A 418 -29.79 23.48 -8.48
C ASN A 418 -29.56 24.47 -7.32
N PRO A 419 -29.95 25.76 -7.45
CA PRO A 419 -29.80 26.75 -6.38
C PRO A 419 -30.55 26.41 -5.08
N PHE A 420 -31.53 25.49 -5.14
CA PHE A 420 -32.26 24.99 -3.99
C PHE A 420 -31.67 23.69 -3.41
N PHE A 421 -30.59 23.15 -3.99
CA PHE A 421 -29.89 21.99 -3.45
C PHE A 421 -29.01 22.40 -2.27
N THR A 422 -29.38 21.96 -1.06
CA THR A 422 -28.70 22.34 0.18
C THR A 422 -27.39 21.59 0.43
N GLY A 423 -27.04 20.62 -0.41
CA GLY A 423 -25.86 19.78 -0.22
C GLY A 423 -25.99 18.82 0.96
N GLN A 424 -24.85 18.26 1.39
CA GLN A 424 -24.79 17.47 2.61
C GLN A 424 -24.83 18.41 3.82
N GLU A 425 -25.98 18.49 4.48
CA GLU A 425 -26.12 19.18 5.77
C GLU A 425 -26.21 18.18 6.92
N PRO A 426 -25.74 18.54 8.13
CA PRO A 426 -25.97 17.74 9.33
C PRO A 426 -27.47 17.44 9.52
N ILE A 427 -27.81 16.18 9.79
CA ILE A 427 -29.19 15.70 9.82
C ILE A 427 -30.04 16.43 10.87
N ASP A 428 -29.43 16.90 11.97
CA ASP A 428 -30.10 17.68 13.00
C ASP A 428 -30.54 19.07 12.48
N LYS A 429 -29.75 19.70 11.61
CA LYS A 429 -30.09 20.98 10.98
C LYS A 429 -31.26 20.79 10.01
N ILE A 430 -31.22 19.72 9.22
CA ILE A 430 -32.32 19.33 8.31
C ILE A 430 -33.60 19.09 9.11
N ALA A 431 -33.53 18.33 10.21
CA ALA A 431 -34.67 18.04 11.07
C ALA A 431 -35.30 19.32 11.63
N ARG A 432 -34.48 20.26 12.14
CA ARG A 432 -34.97 21.57 12.63
C ARG A 432 -35.64 22.38 11.53
N GLN A 433 -35.06 22.41 10.33
CA GLN A 433 -35.68 23.09 9.19
C GLN A 433 -37.04 22.47 8.83
N ILE A 434 -37.15 21.14 8.83
CA ILE A 434 -38.41 20.44 8.54
C ILE A 434 -39.49 20.72 9.58
N VAL A 435 -39.14 20.81 10.86
CA VAL A 435 -40.10 21.16 11.93
C VAL A 435 -40.68 22.56 11.70
N LEU A 436 -39.83 23.51 11.29
CA LEU A 436 -40.18 24.93 11.18
C LEU A 436 -40.82 25.30 9.82
N ALA A 437 -40.50 24.57 8.75
CA ALA A 437 -40.93 24.92 7.39
C ALA A 437 -42.40 24.56 7.11
N SER A 438 -43.10 25.47 6.44
CA SER A 438 -44.47 25.27 5.91
C SER A 438 -44.66 26.07 4.63
N GLY A 439 -45.51 25.56 3.74
CA GLY A 439 -45.79 26.20 2.46
C GLY A 439 -47.25 26.00 2.01
N PRO A 440 -47.58 26.39 0.77
CA PRO A 440 -48.94 26.31 0.23
C PRO A 440 -49.57 24.90 0.26
N SER A 441 -48.73 23.87 0.31
CA SER A 441 -49.13 22.45 0.33
C SER A 441 -49.18 21.84 1.74
N GLY A 442 -49.01 22.64 2.79
CA GLY A 442 -48.98 22.19 4.19
C GLY A 442 -47.58 22.27 4.82
N SER A 443 -47.43 21.58 5.96
CA SER A 443 -46.18 21.58 6.73
C SER A 443 -45.16 20.59 6.16
N ASN A 444 -43.86 20.90 6.26
CA ASN A 444 -42.83 19.99 5.75
C ASN A 444 -42.74 18.69 6.56
N ARG A 445 -43.03 18.74 7.87
CA ARG A 445 -43.11 17.54 8.72
C ARG A 445 -44.21 16.57 8.29
N GLU A 446 -45.37 17.08 7.87
CA GLU A 446 -46.45 16.23 7.34
C GLU A 446 -46.03 15.52 6.06
N TYR A 447 -45.32 16.23 5.17
CA TYR A 447 -44.73 15.63 3.98
C TYR A 447 -43.75 14.49 4.34
N LEU A 448 -42.83 14.74 5.28
CA LEU A 448 -41.86 13.74 5.76
C LEU A 448 -42.57 12.47 6.28
N TYR A 449 -43.61 12.63 7.10
CA TYR A 449 -44.36 11.50 7.65
C TYR A 449 -45.14 10.71 6.59
N LYS A 450 -45.74 11.39 5.61
CA LYS A 450 -46.41 10.73 4.49
C LYS A 450 -45.42 9.95 3.63
N LEU A 451 -44.25 10.52 3.35
CA LEU A 451 -43.19 9.87 2.61
C LEU A 451 -42.65 8.64 3.35
N ALA A 452 -42.31 8.78 4.63
CA ALA A 452 -41.83 7.67 5.45
C ALA A 452 -42.87 6.53 5.55
N THR A 453 -44.16 6.86 5.63
CA THR A 453 -45.24 5.87 5.61
C THR A 453 -45.33 5.14 4.27
N ALA A 454 -45.26 5.87 3.15
CA ALA A 454 -45.30 5.27 1.82
C ALA A 454 -44.10 4.35 1.58
N VAL A 455 -42.89 4.78 1.95
CA VAL A 455 -41.67 3.95 1.83
C VAL A 455 -41.76 2.72 2.74
N ARG A 456 -42.23 2.85 3.99
CA ARG A 456 -42.47 1.68 4.87
C ARG A 456 -43.42 0.66 4.23
N GLN A 457 -44.49 1.10 3.57
CA GLN A 457 -45.41 0.19 2.87
C GLN A 457 -44.76 -0.53 1.69
N LEU A 458 -43.89 0.15 0.94
CA LEU A 458 -43.15 -0.47 -0.17
C LEU A 458 -42.11 -1.51 0.31
N VAL A 459 -41.57 -1.32 1.51
CA VAL A 459 -40.48 -2.13 2.08
C VAL A 459 -40.99 -3.36 2.87
N MET A 460 -42.21 -3.34 3.39
CA MET A 460 -42.76 -4.41 4.25
C MET A 460 -43.07 -5.74 3.55
N ASP A 461 -43.12 -5.77 2.22
CA ASP A 461 -43.41 -6.99 1.45
C ASP A 461 -42.20 -7.95 1.29
N ASP A 462 -41.01 -7.59 1.79
CA ASP A 462 -39.76 -8.34 1.51
C ASP A 462 -39.41 -9.47 2.51
N ASN A 463 -40.28 -9.75 3.50
CA ASN A 463 -40.14 -10.84 4.49
C ASN A 463 -38.73 -11.00 5.14
N LEU A 464 -37.97 -9.92 5.27
CA LEU A 464 -36.78 -9.84 6.11
C LEU A 464 -37.12 -9.00 7.35
N MET A 465 -36.92 -9.55 8.54
CA MET A 465 -37.21 -8.87 9.82
C MET A 465 -36.30 -7.66 10.13
N ASP A 466 -35.42 -7.25 9.21
CA ASP A 466 -34.43 -6.18 9.38
C ASP A 466 -34.65 -4.95 8.48
N THR A 467 -35.73 -4.90 7.69
CA THR A 467 -35.83 -3.93 6.57
C THR A 467 -36.39 -2.55 6.94
N ILE A 468 -37.00 -2.38 8.11
CA ILE A 468 -37.60 -1.08 8.52
C ILE A 468 -36.51 0.00 8.70
N THR A 469 -35.29 -0.38 9.07
CA THR A 469 -34.11 0.51 9.19
C THR A 469 -33.18 0.47 7.98
N ASN A 470 -33.26 -0.56 7.13
CA ASN A 470 -32.34 -0.78 6.01
C ASN A 470 -32.88 -0.37 4.63
N GLY A 471 -34.17 0.00 4.53
CA GLY A 471 -34.78 0.42 3.27
C GLY A 471 -34.37 1.83 2.82
N ASP A 472 -34.36 2.79 3.75
CA ASP A 472 -33.91 4.17 3.56
C ASP A 472 -33.51 4.79 4.93
N PRO A 473 -32.26 4.56 5.40
CA PRO A 473 -31.84 4.95 6.74
C PRO A 473 -31.97 6.45 7.02
N HIS A 474 -31.68 7.28 6.01
CA HIS A 474 -31.73 8.75 6.15
C HIS A 474 -33.15 9.24 6.40
N LEU A 475 -34.13 8.72 5.64
CA LEU A 475 -35.53 9.10 5.80
C LEU A 475 -36.08 8.78 7.20
N PHE A 476 -35.76 7.59 7.72
CA PHE A 476 -36.28 7.14 9.02
C PHE A 476 -35.55 7.77 10.21
N GLU A 477 -34.25 8.02 10.09
CA GLU A 477 -33.52 8.80 11.10
C GLU A 477 -34.08 10.22 11.21
N LEU A 478 -34.35 10.85 10.06
CA LEU A 478 -34.93 12.18 9.99
C LEU A 478 -36.35 12.22 10.57
N GLU A 479 -37.18 11.22 10.30
CA GLU A 479 -38.50 11.07 10.93
C GLU A 479 -38.39 11.03 12.46
N ASN A 480 -37.48 10.21 12.99
CA ASN A 480 -37.31 10.07 14.43
C ASN A 480 -36.83 11.38 15.09
N LEU A 481 -35.89 12.08 14.45
CA LEU A 481 -35.39 13.36 14.94
C LEU A 481 -36.46 14.44 14.93
N VAL A 482 -37.27 14.55 13.87
CA VAL A 482 -38.39 15.51 13.80
C VAL A 482 -39.41 15.21 14.90
N ARG A 483 -39.78 13.94 15.13
CA ARG A 483 -40.68 13.55 16.22
C ARG A 483 -40.14 13.91 17.60
N ALA A 484 -38.84 13.68 17.84
CA ALA A 484 -38.19 14.01 19.10
C ALA A 484 -38.17 15.54 19.34
N LEU A 485 -37.91 16.32 18.29
CA LEU A 485 -37.94 17.79 18.37
C LEU A 485 -39.35 18.33 18.65
N GLU A 486 -40.40 17.72 18.09
CA GLU A 486 -41.79 18.08 18.40
C GLU A 486 -42.13 17.80 19.87
N GLN A 487 -41.76 16.62 20.39
CA GLN A 487 -41.99 16.26 21.80
C GLN A 487 -41.23 17.17 22.78
N ALA A 488 -40.03 17.61 22.41
CA ALA A 488 -39.25 18.56 23.20
C ALA A 488 -39.85 19.98 23.17
N GLY A 489 -40.46 20.38 22.04
CA GLY A 489 -41.17 21.65 21.91
C GLY A 489 -42.49 21.70 22.67
N ASP A 490 -43.25 20.61 22.66
CA ASP A 490 -44.52 20.50 23.40
C ASP A 490 -44.31 20.49 24.93
N ASN A 491 -43.20 19.91 25.41
CA ASN A 491 -42.84 19.97 26.84
C ASN A 491 -42.44 21.36 27.33
N HIS A 492 -41.98 22.25 26.43
CA HIS A 492 -41.73 23.66 26.78
C HIS A 492 -43.02 24.49 26.83
N ASN A 493 -43.99 24.20 25.96
CA ASN A 493 -45.30 24.88 25.99
C ASN A 493 -46.18 24.40 27.15
N ALA A 494 -46.10 23.13 27.54
CA ALA A 494 -46.85 22.61 28.69
C ALA A 494 -46.41 23.17 30.05
N HIS A 495 -45.20 23.75 30.13
CA HIS A 495 -44.69 24.37 31.35
C HIS A 495 -45.10 25.85 31.52
N ASP A 496 -45.41 26.54 30.42
CA ASP A 496 -45.93 27.93 30.43
C ASP A 496 -47.45 27.98 30.68
N ASP A 497 -48.23 26.99 30.21
CA ASP A 497 -49.68 26.91 30.46
C ASP A 497 -50.05 26.48 31.90
N MET A 498 -49.07 26.19 32.78
CA MET A 498 -49.27 25.96 34.22
C MET A 498 -48.89 27.17 35.08
N LEU A 499 -48.60 28.33 34.48
CA LEU A 499 -48.26 29.57 35.17
C LEU A 499 -49.17 30.78 34.82
N GLU A 500 -50.37 30.55 34.28
CA GLU A 500 -51.45 31.55 34.26
C GLU A 500 -52.62 31.22 35.20
#